data_AF-A0A0F3GZ96-F1
#
_entry.id   AF-A0A0F3GZ96-F1
#
_cell.length_a   1.000
_cell.length_b   1.000
_cell.length_c   1.000
_cell.angle_alpha   90.00
_cell.angle_beta   90.00
_cell.angle_gamma   90.00
#
_symmetry.space_group_name_H-M   'P 1'
#
loop_
_entity.id
_entity.type
_entity.pdbx_description
1 polymer ?
#
loop_
_entity_poly.entity_id
_entity_poly.type
_entity_poly.pdbx_seq_one_letter_code
_entity_poly.pdbx_strand_id
1 'polypeptide(L)'
;MDINDIIIDHKIFAKAKKQNDIDTDLQLTAYALGYRVSTGTIEQGLRIDSIIKNKVCKIVQISTTRTNKDCRWFMKLIGQMVTTILDGNFHPNPTGWHCNKKYCGYWGMCKR
;
A
#
# COMPACT_ATOMS: atom_id res chain seq x y z
N MET A 1 4.29 5.87 -12.98
CA MET A 1 4.43 7.01 -13.91
C MET A 1 3.19 7.85 -13.72
N ASP A 2 3.42 9.10 -13.37
CA ASP A 2 2.42 10.14 -13.15
C ASP A 2 1.96 10.68 -14.51
N ILE A 3 0.64 10.76 -14.71
CA ILE A 3 0.03 11.32 -15.91
C ILE A 3 -0.94 12.39 -15.44
N ASN A 4 -0.68 13.66 -15.81
CA ASN A 4 -1.48 14.81 -15.36
C ASN A 4 -1.64 14.86 -13.82
N ASP A 5 -0.55 14.66 -13.08
CA ASP A 5 -0.53 14.60 -11.61
C ASP A 5 -1.40 13.49 -10.99
N ILE A 6 -1.85 12.53 -11.78
CA ILE A 6 -2.47 11.29 -11.31
C ILE A 6 -1.38 10.25 -11.14
N ILE A 7 -1.23 9.75 -9.91
CA ILE A 7 -0.25 8.72 -9.59
C ILE A 7 -0.84 7.35 -9.96
N ILE A 8 -0.17 6.62 -10.86
CA ILE A 8 -0.65 5.32 -11.35
C ILE A 8 0.29 4.20 -10.92
N ASP A 9 -0.28 3.17 -10.30
CA ASP A 9 0.40 1.92 -9.94
C ASP A 9 -0.10 0.76 -10.80
N HIS A 10 0.82 0.17 -11.58
CA HIS A 10 0.52 -0.95 -12.46
C HIS A 10 0.79 -2.28 -11.75
N LYS A 11 -0.24 -3.13 -11.66
CA LYS A 11 -0.18 -4.41 -10.95
C LYS A 11 -0.74 -5.56 -11.77
N ILE A 12 -0.32 -6.77 -11.42
CA ILE A 12 -0.94 -8.01 -11.89
C ILE A 12 -1.53 -8.71 -10.67
N PHE A 13 -2.82 -9.01 -10.71
CA PHE A 13 -3.51 -9.69 -9.62
C PHE A 13 -4.20 -10.97 -10.09
N ALA A 14 -4.31 -11.94 -9.19
CA ALA A 14 -5.17 -13.11 -9.41
C ALA A 14 -6.67 -12.76 -9.30
N LYS A 15 -7.02 -11.70 -8.59
CA LYS A 15 -8.39 -11.24 -8.39
C LYS A 15 -8.45 -9.71 -8.36
N ALA A 16 -9.49 -9.14 -8.95
CA ALA A 16 -9.73 -7.70 -8.89
C ALA A 16 -9.94 -7.24 -7.44
N LYS A 17 -9.31 -6.12 -7.10
CA LYS A 17 -9.55 -5.39 -5.84
C LYS A 17 -10.94 -4.75 -5.86
N LYS A 18 -11.51 -4.54 -4.69
CA LYS A 18 -12.74 -3.74 -4.51
C LYS A 18 -12.37 -2.29 -4.24
N GLN A 19 -13.29 -1.36 -4.48
CA GLN A 19 -13.09 0.06 -4.21
C GLN A 19 -12.59 0.31 -2.76
N ASN A 20 -13.25 -0.29 -1.77
CA ASN A 20 -12.87 -0.15 -0.36
C ASN A 20 -11.45 -0.67 -0.05
N ASP A 21 -10.95 -1.65 -0.81
CA ASP A 21 -9.57 -2.14 -0.63
C ASP A 21 -8.55 -1.05 -1.04
N ILE A 22 -8.90 -0.24 -2.05
CA ILE A 22 -8.04 0.81 -2.62
C ILE A 22 -8.16 2.12 -1.83
N ASP A 23 -9.35 2.43 -1.31
CA ASP A 23 -9.58 3.62 -0.49
C ASP A 23 -8.79 3.60 0.83
N THR A 24 -8.45 2.41 1.33
CA THR A 24 -7.68 2.23 2.57
C THR A 24 -6.25 1.73 2.35
N ASP A 25 -5.81 1.66 1.09
CA ASP A 25 -4.48 1.14 0.75
C ASP A 25 -3.35 2.06 1.24
N LEU A 26 -2.41 1.49 2.00
CA LEU A 26 -1.27 2.20 2.58
C LEU A 26 -0.19 2.55 1.55
N GLN A 27 -0.01 1.72 0.51
CA GLN A 27 0.96 2.01 -0.56
C GLN A 27 0.54 3.25 -1.35
N LEU A 28 -0.74 3.39 -1.68
CA LEU A 28 -1.27 4.59 -2.32
C LEU A 28 -1.18 5.82 -1.41
N THR A 29 -1.39 5.66 -0.11
CA THR A 29 -1.19 6.76 0.85
C THR A 29 0.27 7.20 0.91
N ALA A 30 1.21 6.25 0.82
CA ALA A 30 2.63 6.55 0.75
C ALA A 30 3.00 7.33 -0.52
N TYR A 31 2.45 6.95 -1.67
CA TYR A 31 2.70 7.70 -2.90
C TYR A 31 2.14 9.12 -2.88
N ALA A 32 0.92 9.30 -2.36
CA ALA A 32 0.32 10.63 -2.18
C ALA A 32 1.20 11.52 -1.29
N LEU A 33 1.65 10.99 -0.15
CA LEU A 33 2.55 11.70 0.75
C LEU A 33 3.89 12.03 0.08
N GLY A 34 4.50 11.05 -0.60
CA GLY A 34 5.77 11.21 -1.30
C GLY A 34 5.70 12.30 -2.37
N TYR A 35 4.62 12.30 -3.17
CA TYR A 35 4.35 13.33 -4.16
C TYR A 35 4.25 14.72 -3.53
N ARG A 36 3.40 14.88 -2.50
CA ARG A 36 3.21 16.19 -1.83
C ARG A 36 4.50 16.74 -1.24
N VAL A 37 5.33 15.88 -0.66
CA VAL A 37 6.62 16.28 -0.09
C VAL A 37 7.62 16.65 -1.18
N SER A 38 7.64 15.96 -2.32
CA SER A 38 8.60 16.23 -3.39
C SER A 38 8.22 17.42 -4.26
N THR A 39 6.92 17.69 -4.46
CA THR A 39 6.42 18.73 -5.37
C THR A 39 5.89 19.96 -4.65
N GLY A 40 5.52 19.85 -3.37
CA GLY A 40 4.80 20.89 -2.63
C GLY A 40 3.34 21.07 -3.05
N THR A 41 2.79 20.21 -3.90
CA THR A 41 1.41 20.28 -4.41
C THR A 41 0.61 19.02 -4.09
N ILE A 42 -0.72 19.13 -4.08
CA ILE A 42 -1.62 17.98 -3.89
C ILE A 42 -1.79 17.27 -5.23
N GLU A 43 -1.60 15.94 -5.24
CA GLU A 43 -1.85 15.11 -6.43
C GLU A 43 -3.31 15.19 -6.87
N GLN A 44 -3.58 15.10 -8.17
CA GLN A 44 -4.95 15.14 -8.70
C GLN A 44 -5.74 13.86 -8.38
N GLY A 45 -5.04 12.75 -8.16
CA GLY A 45 -5.64 11.49 -7.74
C GLY A 45 -4.66 10.34 -7.77
N LEU A 46 -5.14 9.17 -7.37
CA LEU A 46 -4.39 7.92 -7.41
C LEU A 46 -5.20 6.88 -8.19
N ARG A 47 -4.51 5.99 -8.88
CA ARG A 47 -5.15 4.90 -9.62
C ARG A 47 -4.31 3.63 -9.58
N ILE A 48 -4.99 2.49 -9.44
CA ILE A 48 -4.39 1.19 -9.68
C ILE A 48 -4.89 0.66 -11.01
N ASP A 49 -3.95 0.35 -11.90
CA ASP A 49 -4.18 -0.28 -13.18
C ASP A 49 -3.78 -1.75 -13.06
N SER A 50 -4.77 -2.63 -13.02
CA SER A 50 -4.58 -4.05 -12.75
C SER A 50 -4.83 -4.91 -13.98
N ILE A 51 -3.91 -5.81 -14.30
CA ILE A 51 -4.19 -6.96 -15.16
C ILE A 51 -4.67 -8.12 -14.28
N ILE A 52 -5.86 -8.63 -14.54
CA ILE A 52 -6.41 -9.79 -13.82
C ILE A 52 -6.04 -11.08 -14.55
N LYS A 53 -5.26 -11.94 -13.88
CA LYS A 53 -4.71 -13.19 -14.41
C LYS A 53 -5.78 -14.29 -14.46
N ASN A 54 -6.64 -14.22 -15.47
CA ASN A 54 -7.63 -15.23 -15.82
C ASN A 54 -7.33 -15.79 -17.23
N LYS A 55 -8.08 -16.81 -17.68
CA LYS A 55 -7.96 -17.36 -19.05
C LYS A 55 -8.03 -16.28 -20.13
N VAL A 56 -8.89 -15.29 -19.94
CA VAL A 56 -8.92 -14.04 -20.71
C VAL A 56 -8.54 -12.92 -19.75
N CYS A 57 -7.37 -12.33 -19.96
CA CYS A 57 -6.89 -11.21 -19.16
C CYS A 57 -7.84 -10.02 -19.29
N LYS A 58 -8.14 -9.38 -18.17
CA LYS A 58 -8.93 -8.14 -18.11
C LYS A 58 -8.13 -7.04 -17.46
N ILE A 59 -8.20 -5.84 -18.01
CA ILE A 59 -7.66 -4.64 -17.37
C ILE A 59 -8.77 -4.04 -16.50
N VAL A 60 -8.44 -3.76 -15.24
CA VAL A 60 -9.33 -3.11 -14.28
C VAL A 60 -8.61 -1.90 -13.72
N GLN A 61 -9.23 -0.72 -13.85
CA GLN A 61 -8.71 0.53 -13.32
C GLN A 61 -9.59 0.99 -12.17
N ILE A 62 -8.99 1.27 -11.02
CA ILE A 62 -9.71 1.74 -9.83
C ILE A 62 -9.00 2.99 -9.32
N SER A 63 -9.74 4.10 -9.30
CA SER A 63 -9.25 5.39 -8.83
C SER A 63 -9.64 5.63 -7.37
N THR A 64 -8.83 6.41 -6.67
CA THR A 64 -9.11 6.87 -5.30
C THR A 64 -8.44 8.24 -5.08
N THR A 65 -8.68 8.84 -3.92
CA THR A 65 -8.06 10.10 -3.51
C THR A 65 -7.53 9.99 -2.09
N ARG A 66 -6.67 10.92 -1.68
CA ARG A 66 -6.22 11.04 -0.30
C ARG A 66 -6.40 12.44 0.21
N THR A 67 -6.82 12.56 1.46
CA THR A 67 -6.85 13.82 2.18
C THR A 67 -5.51 14.08 2.86
N ASN A 68 -5.28 15.33 3.25
CA ASN A 68 -4.14 15.66 4.13
C ASN A 68 -4.23 14.92 5.49
N LYS A 69 -5.44 14.55 5.94
CA LYS A 69 -5.63 13.78 7.18
C LYS A 69 -5.08 12.36 7.03
N ASP A 70 -5.33 11.72 5.90
CA ASP A 70 -4.83 10.37 5.60
C ASP A 70 -3.29 10.35 5.57
N CYS A 71 -2.71 11.35 4.90
CA CYS A 71 -1.24 11.49 4.84
C CYS A 71 -0.62 11.75 6.22
N ARG A 72 -1.24 12.59 7.05
CA ARG A 72 -0.76 12.84 8.44
C ARG A 72 -0.89 11.60 9.32
N TRP A 73 -2.00 10.86 9.19
CA TRP A 73 -2.17 9.61 9.92
C TRP A 73 -1.11 8.58 9.51
N PHE A 74 -0.85 8.44 8.22
CA PHE A 74 0.18 7.55 7.71
C PHE A 74 1.59 7.96 8.14
N MET A 75 1.91 9.26 8.17
CA MET A 75 3.18 9.77 8.69
C MET A 75 3.38 9.38 10.17
N LYS A 76 2.33 9.49 10.99
CA LYS A 76 2.38 9.05 12.40
C LYS A 76 2.64 7.54 12.50
N LEU A 77 1.98 6.74 11.66
CA LEU A 77 2.19 5.29 11.60
C LEU A 77 3.64 4.94 11.21
N ILE A 78 4.23 5.61 10.22
CA ILE A 78 5.64 5.44 9.85
C ILE A 78 6.54 5.78 11.04
N GLY A 79 6.31 6.92 11.70
CA GLY A 79 7.12 7.32 12.86
C GLY A 79 7.14 6.26 13.96
N GLN A 80 5.97 5.69 14.30
CA GLN A 80 5.86 4.60 15.27
C GLN A 80 6.62 3.34 14.82
N MET A 81 6.54 2.99 13.54
CA MET A 81 7.24 1.84 13.00
C MET A 81 8.76 2.03 13.00
N VAL A 82 9.25 3.23 12.66
CA VAL A 82 10.68 3.56 12.65
C VAL A 82 11.26 3.44 14.06
N THR A 83 10.60 4.00 15.08
CA THR A 83 11.05 3.84 16.48
C THR A 83 11.16 2.37 16.87
N THR A 84 10.10 1.58 16.58
CA THR A 84 10.06 0.14 16.88
C THR A 84 11.21 -0.62 16.20
N ILE A 85 11.53 -0.31 14.94
CA ILE A 85 12.65 -0.90 14.20
C ILE A 85 14.00 -0.53 14.82
N LEU A 86 14.21 0.75 15.16
CA LEU A 86 15.46 1.23 15.74
C LEU A 86 15.72 0.65 17.13
N ASP A 87 14.66 0.40 17.89
CA ASP A 87 14.74 -0.26 19.20
C ASP A 87 14.96 -1.78 19.09
N GLY A 88 14.98 -2.35 17.88
CA GLY A 88 15.13 -3.78 17.64
C GLY A 88 13.89 -4.61 18.03
N ASN A 89 12.74 -3.96 18.20
CA ASN A 89 11.50 -4.59 18.61
C ASN A 89 10.72 -5.08 17.39
N PHE A 90 10.58 -6.40 17.21
CA PHE A 90 9.86 -7.00 16.08
C PHE A 90 8.68 -7.84 16.56
N HIS A 91 7.51 -7.22 16.67
CA HIS A 91 6.32 -7.90 17.20
C HIS A 91 5.75 -8.94 16.22
N PRO A 92 5.36 -10.13 16.70
CA PRO A 92 4.64 -11.10 15.88
C PRO A 92 3.26 -10.57 15.49
N ASN A 93 2.82 -10.85 14.26
CA ASN A 93 1.45 -10.59 13.81
C ASN A 93 0.72 -11.92 13.54
N PRO A 94 0.29 -12.66 14.58
CA PRO A 94 -0.24 -14.00 14.43
C PRO A 94 -1.57 -14.06 13.67
N THR A 95 -2.30 -12.95 13.57
CA THR A 95 -3.60 -12.85 12.88
C THR A 95 -3.46 -12.42 11.43
N GLY A 96 -2.28 -12.00 10.99
CA GLY A 96 -2.02 -11.61 9.61
C GLY A 96 -2.19 -12.78 8.65
N TRP A 97 -2.83 -12.54 7.49
CA TRP A 97 -3.05 -13.57 6.47
C TRP A 97 -1.76 -14.27 6.00
N HIS A 98 -0.63 -13.58 6.09
CA HIS A 98 0.68 -14.08 5.70
C HIS A 98 1.36 -14.91 6.79
N CYS A 99 0.86 -14.92 8.04
CA CYS A 99 1.45 -15.66 9.15
C CYS A 99 1.24 -17.18 9.00
N ASN A 100 2.02 -17.78 8.11
CA ASN A 100 2.01 -19.21 7.79
C ASN A 100 3.41 -19.61 7.32
N LYS A 101 3.82 -20.86 7.58
CA LYS A 101 5.10 -21.45 7.12
C LYS A 101 5.37 -21.25 5.62
N LYS A 102 4.32 -21.22 4.80
CA LYS A 102 4.40 -21.05 3.34
C LYS A 102 4.57 -19.58 2.90
N TYR A 103 4.03 -18.62 3.65
CA TYR A 103 3.87 -17.22 3.20
C TYR A 103 4.70 -16.20 3.99
N CYS A 104 5.15 -16.53 5.20
CA CYS A 104 5.97 -15.65 6.03
C CYS A 104 7.45 -16.03 5.95
N GLY A 105 8.28 -15.16 5.36
CA GLY A 105 9.74 -15.34 5.32
C GLY A 105 10.41 -15.38 6.71
N TYR A 106 9.73 -14.88 7.75
CA TYR A 106 10.23 -14.84 9.12
C TYR A 106 9.69 -15.98 10.00
N TRP A 107 8.94 -16.95 9.45
CA TRP A 107 8.23 -17.99 10.23
C TRP A 107 9.13 -18.72 11.25
N GLY A 108 10.32 -19.13 10.82
CA GLY A 108 11.27 -19.87 11.66
C GLY A 108 11.99 -19.03 12.71
N MET A 109 12.02 -17.71 12.55
CA MET A 109 12.62 -16.77 13.52
C MET A 109 11.58 -16.24 14.51
N CYS A 110 10.36 -16.00 14.03
CA CYS A 110 9.28 -15.37 14.79
C CYS A 110 8.65 -16.27 15.86
N LYS A 111 8.66 -17.60 15.68
CA LYS A 111 8.05 -18.58 16.60
C LYS A 111 9.07 -19.25 17.54
N ARG A 112 10.25 -18.67 17.69
CA ARG A 112 11.23 -19.13 18.67
C ARG A 112 10.89 -18.64 20.06
#